data_AF-A0A3D5RSJ5-F1
#
_entry.id   AF-A0A3D5RSJ5-F1
#
_cell.length_a   1.000
_cell.length_b   1.000
_cell.length_c   1.000
_cell.angle_alpha   90.00
_cell.angle_beta   90.00
_cell.angle_gamma   90.00
#
_symmetry.space_group_name_H-M   'P 1'
#
loop_
_entity.id
_entity.type
_entity.pdbx_description
1 polymer ?
#
loop_
_entity_poly.entity_id
_entity_poly.type
_entity_poly.pdbx_seq_one_letter_code
_entity_poly.pdbx_strand_id
1 'polypeptide(L)'
;VEEIIYTSFFFFFCFGENFFISMGNRRRLTPHHRFKTAQEMSDLFSDIPEAVKNTLVVAQRCAFKVDERAPILPKSPKTGDRTEDEALFEMAGAGLDKRLEDLVYREGMTREEKAAAAKPYRERLGYELEMIGKTGFPGYFMIVADFIQWAKSQGIPVGPGRGSGAGSLVAW
;
A
#
# COMPACT_ATOMS: atom_id res chain seq x y z
N VAL A 1 12.97 -20.51 25.07
CA VAL A 1 12.70 -19.72 23.85
C VAL A 1 13.44 -20.30 22.64
N GLU A 2 14.75 -20.52 22.71
CA GLU A 2 15.54 -21.04 21.57
C GLU A 2 15.15 -22.45 21.10
N GLU A 3 14.82 -23.35 22.02
CA GLU A 3 14.38 -24.73 21.72
C GLU A 3 13.02 -24.78 20.99
N ILE A 4 12.16 -23.81 21.31
CA ILE A 4 10.86 -23.62 20.65
C ILE A 4 11.08 -23.12 19.22
N ILE A 5 12.01 -22.18 19.01
CA ILE A 5 12.35 -21.64 17.68
C ILE A 5 12.94 -22.74 16.78
N TYR A 6 13.86 -23.56 17.30
CA TYR A 6 14.42 -24.69 16.56
C TYR A 6 13.34 -25.68 16.14
N THR A 7 12.47 -26.06 17.08
CA THR A 7 11.36 -27.00 16.80
C THR A 7 10.44 -26.43 15.74
N SER A 8 10.00 -25.17 15.86
CA SER A 8 9.15 -24.51 14.86
C SER A 8 9.80 -24.42 13.48
N PHE A 9 11.08 -24.04 13.40
CA PHE A 9 11.81 -23.98 12.13
C PHE A 9 11.96 -25.37 11.49
N PHE A 10 12.15 -26.39 12.32
CA PHE A 10 12.25 -27.77 11.87
C PHE A 10 10.92 -28.32 11.31
N PHE A 11 9.79 -27.99 11.94
CA PHE A 11 8.46 -28.28 11.38
C PHE A 11 8.28 -27.61 10.01
N PHE A 12 8.61 -26.32 9.90
CA PHE A 12 8.54 -25.58 8.64
C PHE A 12 9.44 -26.21 7.55
N PHE A 13 10.66 -26.58 7.90
CA PHE A 13 11.58 -27.25 6.98
C PHE A 13 11.04 -28.59 6.48
N CYS A 14 10.47 -29.41 7.37
CA CYS A 14 9.84 -30.68 6.99
C CYS A 14 8.66 -30.49 6.03
N PHE A 15 7.86 -29.43 6.22
CA PHE A 15 6.77 -29.08 5.31
C PHE A 15 7.30 -28.71 3.91
N GLY A 16 8.33 -27.86 3.84
CA GLY A 16 8.93 -27.46 2.57
C GLY A 16 9.53 -28.63 1.76
N GLU A 17 10.04 -29.65 2.44
CA GLU A 17 10.64 -30.82 1.80
C GLU A 17 9.69 -32.04 1.69
N ASN A 18 8.40 -31.88 2.04
CA ASN A 18 7.41 -32.96 2.03
C ASN A 18 7.82 -34.21 2.84
N PHE A 19 8.53 -34.02 3.95
CA PHE A 19 8.91 -35.11 4.85
C PHE A 19 8.07 -35.13 6.13
N PHE A 20 7.78 -36.32 6.63
CA PHE A 20 7.19 -36.49 7.96
C PHE A 20 8.26 -36.52 9.03
N ILE A 21 7.97 -35.96 10.20
CA ILE A 21 8.90 -35.94 11.35
C ILE A 21 9.29 -37.35 11.80
N SER A 22 8.38 -38.31 11.63
CA SER A 22 8.55 -39.73 11.94
C SER A 22 9.52 -40.45 11.01
N MET A 23 9.86 -39.90 9.84
CA MET A 23 10.81 -40.51 8.91
C MET A 23 12.24 -40.42 9.48
N GLY A 24 12.91 -41.56 9.62
CA GLY A 24 14.27 -41.64 10.17
C GLY A 24 15.35 -41.12 9.23
N ASN A 25 15.21 -41.38 7.93
CA ASN A 25 16.16 -40.99 6.88
C ASN A 25 15.77 -39.64 6.24
N ARG A 26 15.86 -38.57 7.02
CA ARG A 26 15.58 -37.21 6.56
C ARG A 26 16.70 -36.28 6.98
N ARG A 27 16.90 -35.21 6.21
CA ARG A 27 17.86 -34.16 6.54
C ARG A 27 17.47 -33.52 7.88
N ARG A 28 18.44 -33.38 8.79
CA ARG A 28 18.27 -32.74 10.10
C ARG A 28 19.21 -31.56 10.20
N LEU A 29 18.69 -30.44 10.70
CA LEU A 29 19.49 -29.28 11.06
C LEU A 29 19.90 -29.40 12.53
N THR A 30 20.97 -28.73 12.93
CA THR A 30 21.38 -28.68 14.33
C THR A 30 20.69 -27.52 15.04
N PRO A 31 20.47 -27.60 16.38
CA PRO A 31 19.95 -26.49 17.18
C PRO A 31 20.81 -25.21 17.14
N HIS A 32 22.05 -25.32 16.62
CA HIS A 32 22.97 -24.20 16.51
C HIS A 32 22.69 -23.27 15.31
N HIS A 33 21.76 -23.59 14.42
CA HIS A 33 21.35 -22.72 13.30
C HIS A 33 20.40 -21.62 13.76
N ARG A 34 20.89 -20.77 14.67
CA ARG A 34 20.20 -19.59 15.19
C ARG A 34 21.15 -18.40 15.20
N PHE A 35 20.62 -17.20 15.38
CA PHE A 35 21.43 -16.03 15.67
C PHE A 35 22.07 -16.19 17.05
N LYS A 36 23.37 -16.45 17.05
CA LYS A 36 24.19 -16.49 18.26
C LYS A 36 24.52 -15.08 18.72
N THR A 37 24.71 -14.93 20.01
CA THR A 37 25.27 -13.71 20.58
C THR A 37 26.73 -13.53 20.14
N ALA A 38 27.25 -12.31 20.23
CA ALA A 38 28.65 -12.03 19.93
C ALA A 38 29.61 -12.87 20.80
N GLN A 39 29.27 -13.09 22.08
CA GLN A 39 30.06 -13.90 22.99
C GLN A 39 30.08 -15.37 22.55
N GLU A 40 28.92 -15.96 22.27
CA GLU A 40 28.83 -17.35 21.79
C GLU A 40 29.62 -17.57 20.49
N MET A 41 29.62 -16.60 19.58
CA MET A 41 30.43 -16.65 18.36
C MET A 41 31.92 -16.50 18.65
N SER A 42 32.29 -15.69 19.64
CA SER A 42 33.71 -15.50 20.03
C SER A 42 34.28 -16.75 20.70
N ASP A 43 33.49 -17.40 21.56
CA ASP A 43 33.86 -18.66 22.22
C ASP A 43 33.98 -19.80 21.21
N LEU A 44 33.03 -19.88 20.25
CA LEU A 44 32.98 -20.91 19.21
C LEU A 44 34.17 -20.85 18.25
N PHE A 45 34.71 -19.65 17.99
CA PHE A 45 35.86 -19.40 17.11
C PHE A 45 37.09 -18.93 17.90
N SER A 46 37.24 -19.41 19.15
CA SER A 46 38.36 -19.04 20.02
C SER A 46 39.73 -19.51 19.49
N ASP A 47 39.74 -20.53 18.64
CA ASP A 47 40.88 -21.04 17.90
C ASP A 47 41.27 -20.16 16.70
N ILE A 48 40.31 -19.38 16.15
CA ILE A 48 40.49 -18.51 14.98
C ILE A 48 39.80 -17.14 15.21
N PRO A 49 40.31 -16.29 16.11
CA PRO A 49 39.66 -15.02 16.46
C PRO A 49 39.50 -14.05 15.28
N GLU A 50 40.35 -14.15 14.26
CA GLU A 50 40.27 -13.37 13.03
C GLU A 50 38.98 -13.64 12.24
N ALA A 51 38.39 -14.84 12.35
CA ALA A 51 37.14 -15.16 11.65
C ALA A 51 36.01 -14.23 12.09
N VAL A 52 35.87 -14.00 13.41
CA VAL A 52 34.89 -13.08 13.98
C VAL A 52 35.25 -11.62 13.66
N LYS A 53 36.51 -11.23 13.82
CA LYS A 53 36.97 -9.84 13.54
C LYS A 53 36.74 -9.44 12.09
N ASN A 54 36.97 -10.34 11.15
CA ASN A 54 36.80 -10.07 9.72
C ASN A 54 35.33 -9.80 9.36
N THR A 55 34.35 -10.34 10.09
CA THR A 55 32.93 -10.00 9.87
C THR A 55 32.66 -8.49 10.05
N LEU A 56 33.33 -7.86 11.02
CA LEU A 56 33.22 -6.42 11.26
C LEU A 56 33.90 -5.62 10.14
N VAL A 57 35.05 -6.08 9.65
CA VAL A 57 35.76 -5.45 8.53
C VAL A 57 34.90 -5.47 7.27
N VAL A 58 34.23 -6.59 6.97
CA VAL A 58 33.30 -6.70 5.85
C VAL A 58 32.10 -5.78 6.06
N ALA A 59 31.47 -5.82 7.24
CA ALA A 59 30.32 -4.98 7.56
C ALA A 59 30.64 -3.47 7.43
N GLN A 60 31.82 -3.03 7.88
CA GLN A 60 32.29 -1.65 7.76
C GLN A 60 32.56 -1.22 6.31
N ARG A 61 32.87 -2.16 5.42
CA ARG A 61 33.07 -1.90 3.98
C ARG A 61 31.77 -1.89 3.19
N CYS A 62 30.69 -2.44 3.74
CA CYS A 62 29.36 -2.43 3.14
C CYS A 62 28.66 -1.07 3.35
N ALA A 63 28.97 -0.10 2.50
CA ALA A 63 28.31 1.22 2.49
C ALA A 63 27.22 1.27 1.39
N PHE A 64 26.12 0.55 1.60
CA PHE A 64 24.96 0.59 0.70
C PHE A 64 23.70 0.98 1.47
N LYS A 65 22.96 1.96 0.95
CA LYS A 65 21.65 2.36 1.45
C LYS A 65 20.69 2.38 0.27
N VAL A 66 19.49 1.81 0.46
CA VAL A 66 18.42 1.94 -0.52
C VAL A 66 17.91 3.38 -0.48
N ASP A 67 17.91 4.05 -1.63
CA ASP A 67 17.34 5.38 -1.74
C ASP A 67 15.82 5.33 -1.57
N GLU A 68 15.29 6.22 -0.74
CA GLU A 68 13.87 6.50 -0.74
C GLU A 68 13.51 7.19 -2.06
N ARG A 69 12.52 6.66 -2.77
CA ARG A 69 11.99 7.27 -3.99
C ARG A 69 10.55 7.70 -3.75
N ALA A 70 10.23 8.90 -4.24
CA ALA A 70 8.85 9.33 -4.34
C ALA A 70 8.04 8.33 -5.20
N PRO A 71 6.74 8.14 -4.93
CA PRO A 71 5.88 7.31 -5.77
C PRO A 71 5.97 7.74 -7.24
N ILE A 72 6.30 6.79 -8.13
CA ILE A 72 6.32 7.02 -9.57
C ILE A 72 4.94 6.66 -10.09
N LEU A 73 4.05 7.65 -10.15
CA LEU A 73 2.70 7.48 -10.67
C LEU A 73 2.70 7.70 -12.19
N PRO A 74 2.09 6.80 -12.99
CA PRO A 74 1.91 7.04 -14.41
C PRO A 74 0.93 8.20 -14.62
N LYS A 75 1.15 9.01 -15.65
CA LYS A 75 0.18 10.06 -16.02
C LYS A 75 -1.11 9.40 -16.51
N SER A 76 -2.24 9.89 -16.03
CA SER A 76 -3.54 9.42 -16.52
C SER A 76 -3.78 9.88 -17.97
N PRO A 77 -4.27 9.02 -18.88
CA PRO A 77 -4.63 9.45 -20.24
C PRO A 77 -5.80 10.45 -20.23
N LYS A 78 -6.61 10.47 -19.17
CA LYS A 78 -7.73 11.41 -19.01
C LYS A 78 -7.28 12.85 -18.72
N THR A 79 -6.01 13.05 -18.38
CA THR A 79 -5.44 14.38 -18.19
C THR A 79 -5.51 15.20 -19.49
N GLY A 80 -5.21 14.57 -20.63
CA GLY A 80 -5.15 15.26 -21.92
C GLY A 80 -4.10 16.37 -21.92
N ASP A 81 -4.46 17.54 -22.43
CA ASP A 81 -3.60 18.74 -22.48
C ASP A 81 -3.61 19.58 -21.19
N ARG A 82 -4.36 19.14 -20.17
CA ARG A 82 -4.53 19.85 -18.90
C ARG A 82 -3.50 19.39 -17.86
N THR A 83 -3.48 20.04 -16.71
CA THR A 83 -2.83 19.50 -15.51
C THR A 83 -3.67 18.37 -14.88
N GLU A 84 -3.03 17.49 -14.10
CA GLU A 84 -3.76 16.44 -13.37
C GLU A 84 -4.74 17.04 -12.35
N ASP A 85 -4.39 18.18 -11.76
CA ASP A 85 -5.29 18.92 -10.87
C ASP A 85 -6.53 19.39 -11.63
N GLU A 86 -6.37 20.14 -12.72
CA GLU A 86 -7.51 20.63 -13.52
C GLU A 86 -8.42 19.49 -13.99
N ALA A 87 -7.83 18.40 -14.49
CA ALA A 87 -8.59 17.24 -14.95
C ALA A 87 -9.35 16.56 -13.81
N LEU A 88 -8.73 16.41 -12.63
CA LEU A 88 -9.41 15.86 -11.46
C LEU A 88 -10.54 16.77 -10.96
N PHE A 89 -10.32 18.09 -10.92
CA PHE A 89 -11.34 19.06 -10.53
C PHE A 89 -12.57 18.98 -11.43
N GLU A 90 -12.37 18.91 -12.74
CA GLU A 90 -13.45 18.79 -13.73
C GLU A 90 -14.21 17.46 -13.56
N MET A 91 -13.48 16.35 -13.45
CA MET A 91 -14.08 15.01 -13.29
C MET A 91 -14.87 14.90 -11.98
N ALA A 92 -14.32 15.39 -10.87
CA ALA A 92 -14.97 15.34 -9.57
C ALA A 92 -16.16 16.31 -9.51
N GLY A 93 -16.06 17.49 -10.13
CA GLY A 93 -17.16 18.43 -10.27
C GLY A 93 -18.33 17.84 -11.04
N ALA A 94 -18.07 17.25 -12.21
CA ALA A 94 -19.07 16.58 -13.03
C ALA A 94 -19.65 15.33 -12.34
N GLY A 95 -18.83 14.59 -11.59
CA GLY A 95 -19.27 13.46 -10.77
C GLY A 95 -20.24 13.90 -9.68
N LEU A 96 -19.90 14.95 -8.94
CA LEU A 96 -20.74 15.50 -7.89
C LEU A 96 -22.08 16.00 -8.44
N ASP A 97 -22.09 16.65 -9.60
CA ASP A 97 -23.33 17.13 -10.22
C ASP A 97 -24.31 15.99 -10.49
N LYS A 98 -23.84 14.87 -11.06
CA LYS A 98 -24.67 13.67 -11.24
C LYS A 98 -25.17 13.10 -9.92
N ARG A 99 -24.31 13.04 -8.89
CA ARG A 99 -24.70 12.53 -7.56
C ARG A 99 -25.76 13.41 -6.88
N LEU A 100 -25.65 14.73 -7.02
CA LEU A 100 -26.62 15.66 -6.47
C LEU A 100 -27.98 15.49 -7.15
N GLU A 101 -27.99 15.33 -8.47
CA GLU A 101 -29.21 15.03 -9.24
C GLU A 101 -29.86 13.70 -8.81
N ASP A 102 -29.07 12.64 -8.67
CA ASP A 102 -29.58 11.31 -8.39
C ASP A 102 -30.03 11.12 -6.93
N LEU A 103 -29.38 11.77 -5.96
CA LEU A 103 -29.48 11.41 -4.53
C LEU A 103 -29.93 12.55 -3.61
N VAL A 104 -29.78 13.81 -4.02
CA VAL A 104 -30.00 14.96 -3.12
C VAL A 104 -31.17 15.83 -3.58
N TYR A 105 -31.24 16.15 -4.86
CA TYR A 105 -32.32 16.96 -5.41
C TYR A 105 -33.63 16.17 -5.44
N ARG A 106 -34.71 16.86 -5.09
CA ARG A 106 -36.08 16.31 -5.14
C ARG A 106 -36.86 17.02 -6.24
N GLU A 107 -37.86 16.33 -6.78
CA GLU A 107 -38.81 16.95 -7.70
C GLU A 107 -39.49 18.15 -7.04
N GLY A 108 -39.63 19.24 -7.80
CA GLY A 108 -40.25 20.48 -7.34
C GLY A 108 -39.34 21.44 -6.58
N MET A 109 -38.07 21.09 -6.30
CA MET A 109 -37.13 22.04 -5.70
C MET A 109 -36.85 23.23 -6.62
N THR A 110 -36.93 24.43 -6.05
CA THR A 110 -36.52 25.70 -6.64
C THR A 110 -35.01 25.75 -6.85
N ARG A 111 -34.53 26.71 -7.65
CA ARG A 111 -33.09 26.88 -7.93
C ARG A 111 -32.32 27.21 -6.65
N GLU A 112 -32.91 28.03 -5.78
CA GLU A 112 -32.36 28.48 -4.52
C GLU A 112 -32.23 27.32 -3.52
N GLU A 113 -33.24 26.45 -3.45
CA GLU A 113 -33.20 25.24 -2.61
C GLU A 113 -32.14 24.25 -3.08
N LYS A 114 -32.01 24.03 -4.40
CA LYS A 114 -30.94 23.20 -4.96
C LYS A 114 -29.57 23.78 -4.64
N ALA A 115 -29.40 25.09 -4.80
CA ALA A 115 -28.14 25.77 -4.47
C ALA A 115 -27.79 25.65 -2.98
N ALA A 116 -28.77 25.83 -2.09
CA ALA A 116 -28.60 25.66 -0.65
C ALA A 116 -28.23 24.22 -0.26
N ALA A 117 -28.87 23.22 -0.88
CA ALA A 117 -28.58 21.81 -0.65
C ALA A 117 -27.21 21.38 -1.19
N ALA A 118 -26.78 21.93 -2.33
CA ALA A 118 -25.49 21.62 -2.94
C ALA A 118 -24.30 22.29 -2.23
N LYS A 119 -24.52 23.44 -1.59
CA LYS A 119 -23.48 24.25 -0.94
C LYS A 119 -22.51 23.45 -0.05
N PRO A 120 -22.94 22.64 0.94
CA PRO A 120 -22.02 21.89 1.79
C PRO A 120 -21.16 20.89 1.01
N TYR A 121 -21.69 20.28 -0.06
CA TYR A 121 -20.94 19.36 -0.91
C TYR A 121 -19.91 20.09 -1.75
N ARG A 122 -20.27 21.23 -2.35
CA ARG A 122 -19.36 22.03 -3.16
C ARG A 122 -18.20 22.59 -2.33
N GLU A 123 -18.48 23.08 -1.13
CA GLU A 123 -17.45 23.56 -0.18
C GLU A 123 -16.52 22.43 0.24
N ARG A 124 -17.07 21.25 0.58
CA ARG A 124 -16.29 20.08 0.95
C ARG A 124 -15.43 19.58 -0.22
N LEU A 125 -15.99 19.54 -1.43
CA LEU A 125 -15.29 19.10 -2.63
C LEU A 125 -14.10 20.03 -2.91
N GLY A 126 -14.31 21.35 -2.85
CA GLY A 126 -13.24 22.33 -3.04
C GLY A 126 -12.10 22.17 -2.03
N TYR A 127 -12.44 21.99 -0.75
CA TYR A 127 -11.44 21.75 0.29
C TYR A 127 -10.62 20.47 0.04
N GLU A 128 -11.28 19.35 -0.29
CA GLU A 128 -10.58 18.09 -0.54
C GLU A 128 -9.70 18.16 -1.79
N LEU A 129 -10.19 18.76 -2.88
CA LEU A 129 -9.43 18.92 -4.12
C LEU A 129 -8.19 19.81 -3.92
N GLU A 130 -8.31 20.90 -3.15
CA GLU A 130 -7.17 21.75 -2.80
C GLU A 130 -6.10 20.99 -1.99
N MET A 131 -6.53 20.15 -1.04
CA MET A 131 -5.61 19.30 -0.26
C MET A 131 -4.94 18.23 -1.12
N ILE A 132 -5.67 17.60 -2.05
CA ILE A 132 -5.14 16.59 -2.96
C ILE A 132 -4.08 17.20 -3.89
N GLY A 133 -4.33 18.39 -4.44
CA GLY A 133 -3.36 19.09 -5.28
C GLY A 133 -2.06 19.41 -4.53
N LYS A 134 -2.15 19.87 -3.28
CA LYS A 134 -0.96 20.17 -2.44
C LYS A 134 -0.12 18.93 -2.11
N THR A 135 -0.72 17.75 -2.10
CA THR A 135 -0.03 16.50 -1.75
C THR A 135 0.54 15.76 -2.96
N GLY A 136 0.23 16.22 -4.19
CA GLY A 136 0.75 15.59 -5.41
C GLY A 136 0.11 14.23 -5.72
N PHE A 137 -1.12 14.00 -5.25
CA PHE A 137 -1.87 12.77 -5.54
C PHE A 137 -3.05 12.88 -6.55
N PRO A 138 -3.20 13.91 -7.40
CA PRO A 138 -4.34 13.98 -8.32
C PRO A 138 -4.33 12.82 -9.32
N GLY A 139 -3.16 12.48 -9.88
CA GLY A 139 -3.01 11.35 -10.80
C GLY A 139 -3.41 10.00 -10.19
N TYR A 140 -3.15 9.79 -8.89
CA TYR A 140 -3.58 8.58 -8.19
C TYR A 140 -5.10 8.43 -8.19
N PHE A 141 -5.84 9.51 -7.86
CA PHE A 141 -7.30 9.51 -7.90
C PHE A 141 -7.82 9.21 -9.31
N MET A 142 -7.20 9.80 -10.33
CA MET A 142 -7.59 9.59 -11.72
C MET A 142 -7.38 8.14 -12.17
N ILE A 143 -6.26 7.50 -11.80
CA ILE A 143 -5.97 6.10 -12.12
C ILE A 143 -7.01 5.18 -11.48
N VAL A 144 -7.27 5.36 -10.19
CA VAL A 144 -8.24 4.54 -9.44
C VAL A 144 -9.65 4.72 -10.01
N ALA A 145 -10.05 5.96 -10.28
CA ALA A 145 -11.34 6.26 -10.89
C ALA A 145 -11.48 5.62 -12.27
N ASP A 146 -10.42 5.65 -13.10
CA ASP A 146 -10.45 5.04 -14.42
C ASP A 146 -10.62 3.52 -14.35
N PHE A 147 -9.84 2.85 -13.49
CA PHE A 147 -9.96 1.41 -13.27
C PHE A 147 -11.38 1.01 -12.81
N ILE A 148 -11.96 1.77 -11.88
CA ILE A 148 -13.32 1.50 -11.36
C ILE A 148 -14.38 1.72 -12.45
N GLN A 149 -14.28 2.81 -13.21
CA GLN A 149 -15.22 3.10 -14.29
C GLN A 149 -15.15 2.06 -15.40
N TRP A 150 -13.95 1.64 -15.77
CA TRP A 150 -13.73 0.58 -16.74
C TRP A 150 -14.29 -0.76 -16.25
N ALA A 151 -14.00 -1.16 -15.02
CA ALA A 151 -14.54 -2.40 -14.46
C ALA A 151 -16.08 -2.42 -14.50
N LYS A 152 -16.73 -1.31 -14.09
CA LYS A 152 -18.19 -1.17 -14.18
C LYS A 152 -18.71 -1.26 -15.63
N SER A 153 -18.02 -0.66 -16.61
CA SER A 153 -18.43 -0.72 -18.01
C SER A 153 -18.31 -2.12 -18.62
N GLN A 154 -17.41 -2.95 -18.08
CA GLN A 154 -17.27 -4.36 -18.46
C GLN A 154 -18.18 -5.30 -17.65
N GLY A 155 -19.07 -4.77 -16.81
CA GLY A 155 -19.93 -5.58 -15.94
C GLY A 155 -19.17 -6.32 -14.83
N ILE A 156 -17.93 -5.92 -14.54
CA ILE A 156 -17.12 -6.49 -13.46
C ILE A 156 -17.55 -5.83 -12.14
N PRO A 157 -18.00 -6.61 -11.14
CA PRO A 157 -18.47 -6.05 -9.88
C PRO A 157 -17.33 -5.41 -9.10
N VAL A 158 -17.56 -4.19 -8.63
CA VAL A 158 -16.67 -3.43 -7.75
C VAL A 158 -17.42 -3.08 -6.47
N GLY A 159 -16.78 -3.28 -5.32
CA GLY A 159 -17.39 -3.00 -4.02
C GLY A 159 -17.69 -1.50 -3.81
N PRO A 160 -18.55 -1.15 -2.84
CA PRO A 160 -19.03 0.22 -2.62
C PRO A 160 -17.98 1.22 -2.09
N GLY A 161 -16.75 0.76 -1.82
CA GLY A 161 -15.69 1.53 -1.16
C GLY A 161 -15.22 0.82 0.10
N ARG A 162 -13.93 0.97 0.46
CA ARG A 162 -13.34 0.37 1.67
C ARG A 162 -12.24 1.27 2.24
N GLY A 163 -12.04 1.20 3.55
CA GLY A 163 -11.04 2.01 4.25
C GLY A 163 -11.40 3.50 4.29
N SER A 164 -10.40 4.35 4.55
CA SER A 164 -10.57 5.81 4.67
C SER A 164 -11.02 6.49 3.39
N GLY A 165 -10.83 5.85 2.22
CA GLY A 165 -11.25 6.37 0.92
C GLY A 165 -12.77 6.58 0.81
N ALA A 166 -13.58 5.82 1.56
CA ALA A 166 -15.04 6.02 1.59
C ALA A 166 -15.47 7.33 2.27
N GLY A 167 -14.57 8.00 3.00
CA GLY A 167 -14.82 9.28 3.64
C GLY A 167 -14.48 10.51 2.79
N SER A 168 -13.92 10.31 1.58
CA SER A 168 -13.60 11.38 0.64
C SER A 168 -14.78 11.62 -0.30
N LEU A 169 -15.23 12.87 -0.37
CA LEU A 169 -16.22 13.31 -1.34
C LEU A 169 -15.69 13.27 -2.77
N VAL A 170 -14.39 13.51 -2.98
CA VAL A 170 -13.74 13.38 -4.30
C VAL A 170 -13.80 11.94 -4.83
N ALA A 171 -13.81 10.93 -3.95
CA ALA A 171 -13.89 9.53 -4.32
C ALA A 171 -15.33 9.02 -4.58
N TRP A 172 -16.36 9.76 -4.15
CA TRP A 172 -17.77 9.36 -4.14
C TRP A 172 -18.51 9.70 -5.44
#